data_AF-A0A7Z9GA21-F1
#
_entry.id   AF-A0A7Z9GA21-F1
#
_cell.length_a   1.000
_cell.length_b   1.000
_cell.length_c   1.000
_cell.angle_alpha   90.00
_cell.angle_beta   90.00
_cell.angle_gamma   90.00
#
_symmetry.space_group_name_H-M   'P 1'
#
loop_
_entity.id
_entity.type
_entity.pdbx_description
1 polymer ?
#
loop_
_entity_poly.entity_id
_entity_poly.type
_entity_poly.pdbx_seq_one_letter_code
_entity_poly.pdbx_strand_id
1 'polypeptide(L)'
;MSLAGLPIGVIVRRTVVVLLVCLMIWVLGTALGVFSPPSSMYVAAGDPLPEFDLATARNREKRYSLADLKGKGLLLNFYGKACRPCEQEIPILRRIYKRYNG
;
A
#
# COMPACT_ATOMS: atom_id res chain seq x y z
N MET A 1 38.60 -16.67 -39.47
CA MET A 1 37.41 -16.25 -38.71
C MET A 1 37.86 -15.21 -37.69
N SER A 2 37.82 -13.93 -38.06
CA SER A 2 38.41 -12.84 -37.28
C SER A 2 37.39 -12.29 -36.29
N LEU A 3 37.64 -12.51 -35.00
CA LEU A 3 36.94 -11.92 -33.86
C LEU A 3 37.89 -10.91 -33.21
N ALA A 4 37.77 -9.63 -33.54
CA ALA A 4 38.21 -8.48 -32.72
C ALA A 4 38.11 -7.19 -33.54
N GLY A 5 37.38 -6.18 -33.06
CA GLY A 5 37.48 -4.85 -33.67
C GLY A 5 36.26 -3.93 -33.54
N LEU A 6 35.48 -4.01 -32.47
CA LEU A 6 34.62 -2.88 -32.12
C LEU A 6 35.47 -1.90 -31.28
N PRO A 7 35.69 -0.65 -31.72
CA PRO A 7 36.49 0.31 -30.96
C PRO A 7 35.80 0.58 -29.63
N ILE A 8 36.54 0.44 -28.54
CA ILE A 8 36.07 0.58 -27.15
C ILE A 8 35.23 1.86 -26.98
N GLY A 9 35.60 2.95 -27.66
CA GLY A 9 34.85 4.20 -27.67
C GLY A 9 33.44 4.14 -28.29
N VAL A 10 33.18 3.27 -29.27
CA VAL A 10 31.83 3.09 -29.86
C VAL A 10 30.95 2.25 -28.94
N ILE A 11 31.51 1.27 -28.24
CA ILE A 11 30.79 0.48 -27.23
C ILE A 11 30.43 1.39 -26.05
N VAL A 12 31.39 2.16 -25.52
CA VAL A 12 31.17 3.12 -24.43
C VAL A 12 30.18 4.21 -24.81
N ARG A 13 30.26 4.76 -26.04
CA ARG A 13 29.29 5.75 -26.52
C ARG A 13 27.88 5.15 -26.65
N ARG A 14 27.75 3.93 -27.17
CA ARG A 14 26.44 3.26 -27.27
C ARG A 14 25.86 2.93 -25.90
N THR A 15 26.67 2.45 -24.95
CA THR A 15 26.18 2.16 -23.59
C THR A 15 25.78 3.44 -22.87
N VAL A 16 26.55 4.52 -22.96
CA VAL A 16 26.19 5.82 -22.36
C VAL A 16 24.90 6.37 -22.96
N VAL A 17 24.72 6.34 -24.28
CA VAL A 17 23.48 6.80 -24.92
C VAL A 17 22.28 5.96 -24.49
N VAL A 18 22.42 4.64 -24.42
CA VAL A 18 21.35 3.75 -23.93
C VAL A 18 20.99 4.09 -22.48
N LEU A 19 21.99 4.28 -21.60
CA LEU A 19 21.75 4.65 -20.21
C LEU A 19 21.05 6.00 -20.08
N LEU A 20 21.44 7.00 -20.88
CA LEU A 20 20.79 8.31 -20.89
C LEU A 20 19.34 8.26 -21.40
N VAL A 21 19.08 7.45 -22.44
CA VAL A 21 17.71 7.25 -22.95
C VAL A 21 16.85 6.51 -21.93
N CYS A 22 17.38 5.46 -21.30
CA CYS A 22 16.68 4.75 -20.22
C CYS A 22 16.37 5.69 -19.03
N LEU A 23 17.33 6.53 -18.64
CA LEU A 23 17.14 7.52 -17.59
C LEU A 23 16.06 8.54 -17.98
N MET A 24 16.10 9.05 -19.22
CA MET A 24 15.11 9.99 -19.73
C MET A 24 13.69 9.38 -19.74
N ILE A 25 13.56 8.14 -20.21
CA ILE A 25 12.28 7.41 -20.22
C ILE A 25 11.77 7.21 -18.79
N TRP A 26 12.67 6.88 -17.85
CA TRP A 26 12.29 6.69 -16.45
C TRP A 26 11.80 8.00 -15.81
N VAL A 27 12.52 9.11 -16.01
CA VAL A 27 12.11 10.45 -15.54
C VAL A 27 10.81 10.90 -16.18
N LEU A 28 10.63 10.66 -17.48
CA LEU A 28 9.40 11.03 -18.19
C LEU A 28 8.21 10.19 -17.70
N GLY A 29 8.41 8.89 -17.48
CA GLY A 29 7.36 8.00 -17.00
C GLY A 29 6.93 8.29 -15.56
N THR A 30 7.84 8.75 -14.68
CA THR A 30 7.46 9.21 -13.34
C THR A 30 6.73 10.55 -13.39
N ALA A 31 7.16 11.49 -14.24
CA ALA A 31 6.49 12.77 -14.43
C ALA A 31 5.06 12.62 -14.99
N LEU A 32 4.85 11.64 -15.88
CA LEU A 32 3.54 11.31 -16.45
C LEU A 32 2.70 10.39 -15.54
N GLY A 33 3.20 10.00 -14.36
CA GLY A 33 2.48 9.15 -13.41
C GLY A 33 2.30 7.68 -13.85
N VAL A 34 2.95 7.25 -14.94
CA VAL A 34 2.90 5.88 -15.46
C VAL A 34 3.54 4.89 -14.48
N PHE A 35 4.52 5.35 -13.70
CA PHE A 35 5.19 4.57 -12.65
C PHE A 35 4.70 4.90 -11.23
N SER A 36 3.65 5.70 -11.09
CA SER A 36 3.04 5.99 -9.78
C SER A 36 2.05 4.89 -9.39
N PRO A 37 1.99 4.51 -8.10
CA PRO A 37 0.93 3.61 -7.65
C PRO A 37 -0.44 4.24 -7.89
N PRO A 38 -1.47 3.45 -8.24
CA PRO A 38 -2.81 3.97 -8.46
C PRO A 38 -3.33 4.66 -7.19
N SER A 39 -4.03 5.78 -7.36
CA SER A 39 -4.61 6.57 -6.25
C SER A 39 -5.59 5.76 -5.38
N SER A 40 -6.14 4.67 -5.91
CA SER A 40 -6.99 3.71 -5.17
C SER A 40 -6.28 3.01 -4.02
N MET A 41 -4.96 3.17 -3.86
CA MET A 41 -4.21 2.60 -2.75
C MET A 41 -4.29 3.45 -1.47
N TYR A 42 -4.77 4.70 -1.58
CA TYR A 42 -4.82 5.64 -0.47
C TYR A 42 -6.26 5.92 -0.06
N VAL A 43 -6.48 6.10 1.25
CA VAL A 43 -7.77 6.51 1.81
C VAL A 43 -7.64 7.97 2.25
N ALA A 44 -8.46 8.84 1.67
CA ALA A 44 -8.54 10.24 2.04
C ALA A 44 -9.73 10.50 3.00
N ALA A 45 -9.66 11.61 3.74
CA ALA A 45 -10.77 12.05 4.55
C ALA A 45 -11.98 12.39 3.66
N GLY A 46 -13.13 11.79 3.96
CA GLY A 46 -14.35 11.94 3.17
C GLY A 46 -14.62 10.79 2.20
N ASP A 47 -13.63 9.91 1.97
CA ASP A 47 -13.86 8.72 1.15
C ASP A 47 -14.88 7.79 1.82
N PRO A 48 -15.77 7.16 1.04
CA PRO A 48 -16.68 6.16 1.57
C PRO A 48 -15.89 4.96 2.07
N LEU A 49 -16.31 4.40 3.20
CA LEU A 49 -15.73 3.17 3.70
C LEU A 49 -16.04 2.03 2.72
N PRO A 50 -15.05 1.26 2.24
CA PRO A 50 -15.29 0.17 1.31
C PRO A 50 -16.23 -0.89 1.90
N GLU A 51 -17.03 -1.55 1.04
CA GLU A 51 -17.83 -2.67 1.48
C GLU A 51 -16.95 -3.82 1.96
N PHE A 52 -17.33 -4.43 3.08
CA PHE A 52 -16.65 -5.59 3.62
C PHE A 52 -17.65 -6.55 4.25
N ASP A 53 -17.27 -7.82 4.26
CA ASP A 53 -17.95 -8.90 4.97
C ASP A 53 -16.88 -9.82 5.59
N LEU A 54 -16.55 -9.53 6.85
CA LEU A 54 -15.41 -10.13 7.54
C LEU A 54 -15.87 -11.08 8.65
N ALA A 55 -15.31 -12.28 8.64
CA ALA A 55 -15.44 -13.22 9.74
C ALA A 55 -14.61 -12.78 10.95
N THR A 56 -15.11 -13.01 12.16
CA THR A 56 -14.34 -12.67 13.36
C THR A 56 -13.19 -13.65 13.58
N ALA A 57 -12.09 -13.17 14.15
CA ALA A 57 -10.95 -14.01 14.51
C ALA A 57 -11.31 -15.11 15.54
N ARG A 58 -12.35 -14.88 16.37
CA ARG A 58 -12.76 -15.80 17.45
C ARG A 58 -13.77 -16.85 16.98
N ASN A 59 -14.70 -16.46 16.10
CA ASN A 59 -15.70 -17.36 15.52
C ASN A 59 -15.84 -17.04 14.02
N ARG A 60 -15.46 -18.01 13.17
CA ARG A 60 -15.49 -17.84 11.72
C ARG A 60 -16.91 -17.83 11.12
N GLU A 61 -17.89 -18.38 11.83
CA GLU A 61 -19.30 -18.37 11.42
C GLU A 61 -19.94 -17.01 11.69
N LYS A 62 -19.44 -16.27 12.69
CA LYS A 62 -19.89 -14.91 12.98
C LYS A 62 -19.19 -13.95 12.03
N ARG A 63 -19.99 -13.25 11.22
CA ARG A 63 -19.53 -12.25 10.25
C ARG A 63 -20.06 -10.87 10.58
N TYR A 64 -19.33 -9.85 10.15
CA TYR A 64 -19.74 -8.45 10.24
C TYR A 64 -19.65 -7.82 8.85
N SER A 65 -20.76 -7.21 8.44
CA SER A 65 -20.82 -6.38 7.26
C SER A 65 -20.85 -4.90 7.63
N LEU A 66 -20.56 -4.04 6.65
CA LEU A 66 -20.70 -2.59 6.84
C LEU A 66 -22.14 -2.18 7.19
N ALA A 67 -23.15 -2.91 6.68
CA ALA A 67 -24.55 -2.64 6.98
C ALA A 67 -24.88 -2.83 8.47
N ASP A 68 -24.26 -3.80 9.14
CA ASP A 68 -24.48 -4.10 10.56
C ASP A 68 -23.95 -3.01 11.52
N LEU A 69 -23.08 -2.14 11.00
CA LEU A 69 -22.36 -1.11 11.75
C LEU A 69 -22.87 0.31 11.45
N LYS A 70 -23.87 0.46 10.57
CA LYS A 70 -24.47 1.75 10.26
C LYS A 70 -25.08 2.41 11.51
N GLY A 71 -24.88 3.72 11.63
CA GLY A 71 -25.36 4.51 12.76
C GLY A 71 -24.52 4.41 14.03
N LYS A 72 -23.45 3.60 14.04
CA LYS A 72 -22.49 3.52 15.16
C LYS A 72 -21.20 4.25 14.80
N GLY A 73 -20.57 4.87 15.79
CA GLY A 73 -19.19 5.34 15.64
C GLY A 73 -18.27 4.13 15.46
N LEU A 74 -17.55 4.07 14.32
CA LEU A 74 -16.67 2.96 13.98
C LEU A 74 -15.21 3.43 14.01
N LEU A 75 -14.39 2.72 14.80
CA LEU A 75 -12.92 2.85 14.78
C LEU A 75 -12.35 1.56 14.19
N LEU A 76 -11.75 1.66 13.01
CA LEU A 76 -11.02 0.55 12.38
C LEU A 76 -9.53 0.69 12.67
N ASN A 77 -8.94 -0.37 13.23
CA ASN A 77 -7.50 -0.45 13.49
C ASN A 77 -6.92 -1.69 12.80
N PHE A 78 -5.81 -1.52 12.07
CA PHE A 78 -5.14 -2.61 11.35
C PHE A 78 -3.84 -2.97 12.07
N TYR A 79 -3.71 -4.23 12.51
CA TYR A 79 -2.52 -4.70 13.23
C TYR A 79 -2.09 -6.12 12.80
N GLY A 80 -0.83 -6.46 13.10
CA GLY A 80 -0.25 -7.78 12.83
C GLY A 80 0.02 -8.58 14.11
N LYS A 81 0.21 -9.89 13.99
CA LYS A 81 0.42 -10.81 15.12
C LYS A 81 1.68 -10.49 15.93
N ALA A 82 2.75 -10.02 15.28
CA ALA A 82 4.03 -9.70 15.91
C ALA A 82 4.19 -8.18 16.17
N CYS A 83 3.10 -7.49 16.48
CA CYS A 83 3.11 -6.05 16.71
C CYS A 83 3.19 -5.74 18.21
N ARG A 84 4.41 -5.52 18.71
CA ARG A 84 4.66 -5.13 20.10
C ARG A 84 3.98 -3.81 20.53
N PRO A 85 3.97 -2.72 19.72
CA PRO A 85 3.23 -1.52 20.11
C PRO A 85 1.72 -1.75 20.17
N CYS A 86 1.17 -2.63 19.31
CA CYS A 86 -0.26 -2.94 19.32
C CYS A 86 -0.72 -3.58 20.64
N GLU A 87 0.12 -4.41 21.28
CA GLU A 87 -0.19 -4.98 22.60
C GLU A 87 -0.37 -3.91 23.68
N GLN A 88 0.36 -2.81 23.58
CA GLN A 88 0.27 -1.68 24.50
C GLN A 88 -0.98 -0.81 24.22
N GLU A 89 -1.40 -0.75 22.96
CA GLU A 89 -2.58 0.02 22.53
C GLU A 89 -3.91 -0.68 22.85
N ILE A 90 -3.99 -2.01 22.70
CA ILE A 90 -5.22 -2.79 22.90
C ILE A 90 -5.90 -2.49 24.27
N PRO A 91 -5.19 -2.43 25.41
CA PRO A 91 -5.79 -2.06 26.69
C PRO A 91 -6.43 -0.68 26.69
N ILE A 92 -5.84 0.29 26.01
CA ILE A 92 -6.37 1.66 25.88
C ILE A 92 -7.66 1.62 25.05
N LEU A 93 -7.63 0.93 23.90
CA LEU A 93 -8.79 0.77 23.03
C LEU A 93 -9.96 0.07 23.76
N ARG A 94 -9.68 -0.93 24.60
CA ARG A 94 -10.72 -1.57 25.44
C ARG A 94 -11.33 -0.62 26.45
N ARG A 95 -10.56 0.32 27.02
CA ARG A 95 -11.09 1.34 27.94
C ARG A 95 -11.99 2.32 27.20
N ILE A 96 -11.59 2.76 26.01
CA ILE A 96 -12.40 3.63 25.15
C ILE A 96 -13.70 2.94 24.78
N TYR A 97 -13.64 1.69 24.30
CA TYR A 97 -14.82 0.88 23.96
C TYR A 97 -15.82 0.82 25.12
N LYS A 98 -15.35 0.50 26.33
CA LYS A 98 -16.19 0.49 27.54
C LYS A 98 -16.78 1.86 27.89
N ARG A 99 -16.00 2.94 27.76
CA ARG A 99 -16.45 4.30 28.11
C ARG A 99 -17.58 4.78 27.19
N TYR A 100 -17.49 4.49 25.91
CA TYR A 100 -18.49 4.92 24.93
C TYR A 100 -19.64 3.92 24.77
N ASN A 101 -19.69 2.87 25.61
CA ASN A 101 -20.67 1.79 25.52
C ASN A 101 -20.84 1.28 24.07
N GLY A 102 -19.72 1.15 23.36
CA GLY A 102 -19.68 0.40 22.12
C GLY A 102 -19.90 -1.07 22.40
#